data_AF-A0A9P6ZFW2-F1
#
_entry.id   AF-A0A9P6ZFW2-F1
#
_cell.length_a   1.000
_cell.length_b   1.000
_cell.length_c   1.000
_cell.angle_alpha   90.00
_cell.angle_beta   90.00
_cell.angle_gamma   90.00
#
_symmetry.space_group_name_H-M   'P 1'
#
loop_
_entity.id
_entity.type
_entity.pdbx_description
1 polymer ?
#
loop_
_entity_poly.entity_id
_entity_poly.type
_entity_poly.pdbx_seq_one_letter_code
_entity_poly.pdbx_strand_id
1 'polypeptide(L)'
;MLRQLSSILSKPLFELLRVSPFNARTAINATTLPSNLKLPVFHYPPRTDESATVDFFAVLENEHYYIDSVSANSRILKIFEYIKFHYPDAHKDLKRISYKQCKFYKFKNPILIPDEDPVDNADIVQQYLDEHNWTEVSPERSLKALGPEIRSDHVYLVIKLEEETDKAIENVRKKDEELFRHLQVTVAKLQSWTTQDVEHNLDGGTWLIDGQERPDSIAEIEDRLGRARIYAVPNDDLPSHADPPTLPSGSNPSTTPIAPNRSTPLPNATRDLENASSYHPLFDSIFTPTIFAPTEDNPVDVKDTREFAAFFSVLRSYYQDCALLVNDSSSSQKASYFTVHFISPPFFSHRSEHFKYKEQTPWEFPIFLNTRDNRNAWCKFCPISDCMKNVSDRFRMLVQSIALARVGQQFMPGGGKFFVVAIYLRGNLTAERYIVAQPGADRKVFIAQKDFDLTKANEAVAFLREMYNLAQELDDIAGKLDPKNKKRLGNIKVAASNVISLTSQAQLNKTPRTTLASVPEENCEASGAQDDLGVFDADDIQVFLKKMDCQISFIVFGHPLLALVSNIEDDSQQGYLKFVKEGQKEIEIFAIPHWN
;
A
#
# COMPACT_ATOMS: atom_id res chain seq x y z
N MET A 1 -33.98 43.51 -32.14
CA MET A 1 -34.97 42.49 -32.56
C MET A 1 -35.07 41.31 -31.59
N LEU A 2 -33.98 40.65 -31.17
CA LEU A 2 -34.03 39.56 -30.18
C LEU A 2 -34.40 39.94 -28.74
N ARG A 3 -34.48 41.24 -28.39
CA ARG A 3 -35.01 41.70 -27.09
C ARG A 3 -36.50 42.03 -27.07
N GLN A 4 -37.21 41.98 -28.21
CA GLN A 4 -38.66 42.24 -28.28
C GLN A 4 -39.51 40.96 -28.37
N LEU A 5 -38.89 39.77 -28.43
CA LEU A 5 -39.59 38.49 -28.50
C LEU A 5 -39.74 37.78 -27.14
N SER A 6 -39.17 38.31 -26.05
CA SER A 6 -39.22 37.64 -24.74
C SER A 6 -40.52 37.85 -23.95
N SER A 7 -41.47 38.64 -24.45
CA SER A 7 -42.70 38.98 -23.73
C SER A 7 -43.98 38.33 -24.28
N ILE A 8 -43.89 37.44 -25.27
CA ILE A 8 -45.08 36.88 -25.96
C ILE A 8 -45.12 35.34 -26.02
N LEU A 9 -44.09 34.61 -25.56
CA LEU A 9 -44.07 33.14 -25.70
C LEU A 9 -44.01 32.42 -24.35
N SER A 10 -44.93 31.47 -24.15
CA SER A 10 -45.01 30.61 -22.97
C SER A 10 -43.90 29.56 -22.96
N LYS A 11 -43.53 29.12 -21.74
CA LYS A 11 -42.39 28.22 -21.43
C LYS A 11 -42.26 26.89 -22.21
N PRO A 12 -43.29 26.26 -22.83
CA PRO A 12 -43.07 24.95 -23.47
C PRO A 12 -42.25 24.99 -24.76
N LEU A 13 -42.12 26.15 -25.42
CA LEU A 13 -41.39 26.24 -26.70
C LEU A 13 -39.86 26.38 -26.53
N PHE A 14 -39.39 26.75 -25.34
CA PHE A 14 -37.95 26.94 -25.07
C PHE A 14 -37.21 25.61 -24.88
N GLU A 15 -37.93 24.57 -24.45
CA GLU A 15 -37.41 23.20 -24.30
C GLU A 15 -37.26 22.47 -25.65
N LEU A 16 -38.03 22.85 -26.68
CA LEU A 16 -37.91 22.23 -28.02
C LEU A 16 -36.67 22.70 -28.80
N LEU A 17 -36.03 23.79 -28.39
CA LEU A 17 -34.84 24.37 -29.05
C LEU A 17 -33.51 23.91 -28.44
N ARG A 18 -33.55 23.02 -27.43
CA ARG A 18 -32.35 22.47 -26.78
C ARG A 18 -31.77 21.24 -27.49
N VAL A 19 -32.42 20.75 -28.55
CA VAL A 19 -31.97 19.58 -29.30
C VAL A 19 -31.53 20.02 -30.72
N SER A 20 -30.21 20.13 -30.89
CA SER A 20 -29.47 20.33 -32.15
C SER A 20 -29.60 21.69 -32.88
N PRO A 21 -28.49 22.44 -33.08
CA PRO A 21 -28.48 23.69 -33.85
C PRO A 21 -28.68 23.52 -35.36
N PHE A 22 -28.73 22.28 -35.86
CA PHE A 22 -28.62 22.01 -37.31
C PHE A 22 -29.96 22.04 -38.07
N ASN A 23 -31.11 22.05 -37.38
CA ASN A 23 -32.44 22.01 -38.03
C ASN A 23 -33.17 23.36 -38.11
N ALA A 24 -32.61 24.45 -37.60
CA ALA A 24 -33.24 25.77 -37.67
C ALA A 24 -33.20 26.42 -39.08
N ARG A 25 -32.33 25.91 -39.97
CA ARG A 25 -32.18 26.45 -41.35
C ARG A 25 -33.21 25.91 -42.33
N THR A 26 -33.82 24.75 -42.06
CA THR A 26 -34.76 24.10 -42.97
C THR A 26 -36.22 24.46 -42.66
N ALA A 27 -36.51 25.00 -41.47
CA ALA A 27 -37.87 25.34 -41.03
C ALA A 27 -38.32 26.78 -41.38
N ILE A 28 -37.47 27.62 -42.00
CA ILE A 28 -37.81 29.01 -42.36
C ILE A 28 -38.27 29.17 -43.83
N ASN A 29 -38.33 28.08 -44.61
CA ASN A 29 -38.78 28.13 -46.02
C ASN A 29 -40.23 27.69 -46.28
N ALA A 30 -41.05 27.52 -45.24
CA ALA A 30 -42.45 27.13 -45.42
C ALA A 30 -43.39 27.95 -44.53
N THR A 31 -43.50 29.25 -44.78
CA THR A 31 -44.74 30.00 -44.49
C THR A 31 -44.77 31.30 -45.30
N THR A 32 -45.88 31.49 -46.00
CA THR A 32 -46.21 32.63 -46.86
C THR A 32 -46.01 33.98 -46.17
N LEU A 33 -45.07 34.78 -46.66
CA LEU A 33 -44.98 36.21 -46.35
C LEU A 33 -45.54 37.06 -47.51
N PRO A 34 -46.13 38.23 -47.23
CA PRO A 34 -46.80 39.04 -48.24
C PRO A 34 -45.81 39.69 -49.21
N SER A 35 -46.19 39.77 -50.47
CA SER A 35 -45.39 40.12 -51.65
C SER A 35 -44.85 41.55 -51.75
N ASN A 36 -44.72 42.32 -50.66
CA ASN A 36 -44.36 43.75 -50.71
C ASN A 36 -43.29 44.22 -49.70
N LEU A 37 -42.21 43.46 -49.50
CA LEU A 37 -41.03 43.94 -48.77
C LEU A 37 -39.75 43.79 -49.61
N LYS A 38 -39.23 44.93 -50.09
CA LYS A 38 -37.87 45.01 -50.67
C LYS A 38 -36.85 44.94 -49.52
N LEU A 39 -36.13 43.83 -49.43
CA LEU A 39 -34.95 43.72 -48.54
C LEU A 39 -33.69 44.20 -49.27
N PRO A 40 -32.75 44.87 -48.56
CA PRO A 40 -31.49 45.32 -49.14
C PRO A 40 -30.57 44.13 -49.45
N VAL A 41 -29.98 44.15 -50.64
CA VAL A 41 -28.98 43.17 -51.10
C VAL A 41 -27.70 43.39 -50.30
N PHE A 42 -27.41 42.48 -49.37
CA PHE A 42 -26.11 42.43 -48.71
C PHE A 42 -25.16 41.57 -49.56
N HIS A 43 -24.13 42.21 -50.13
CA HIS A 43 -22.98 41.50 -50.70
C HIS A 43 -22.16 40.89 -49.56
N TYR A 44 -22.22 39.56 -49.41
CA TYR A 44 -21.26 38.84 -48.61
C TYR A 44 -19.95 38.71 -49.41
N PRO A 45 -18.78 39.00 -48.82
CA PRO A 45 -17.51 38.71 -49.46
C PRO A 45 -17.41 37.19 -49.72
N PRO A 46 -16.69 36.77 -50.77
CA PRO A 46 -16.52 35.35 -51.08
C PRO A 46 -15.96 34.62 -49.86
N ARG A 47 -16.59 33.51 -49.48
CA ARG A 47 -16.06 32.58 -48.49
C ARG A 47 -14.65 32.19 -48.93
N THR A 48 -13.64 32.65 -48.21
CA THR A 48 -12.32 32.03 -48.23
C THR A 48 -12.50 30.57 -47.81
N ASP A 49 -11.81 29.64 -48.47
CA ASP A 49 -11.77 28.18 -48.20
C ASP A 49 -11.17 27.86 -46.81
N GLU A 50 -11.67 28.48 -45.76
CA GLU A 50 -11.25 28.26 -44.37
C GLU A 50 -11.81 26.95 -43.79
N SER A 51 -12.65 26.23 -44.53
CA SER A 51 -13.33 25.02 -44.07
C SER A 51 -12.78 23.71 -44.64
N ALA A 52 -11.57 23.69 -45.21
CA ALA A 52 -10.95 22.42 -45.59
C ALA A 52 -10.72 21.56 -44.34
N THR A 53 -11.51 20.51 -44.19
CA THR A 53 -11.30 19.44 -43.20
C THR A 53 -10.42 18.36 -43.80
N VAL A 54 -9.65 17.70 -42.96
CA VAL A 54 -8.79 16.58 -43.34
C VAL A 54 -9.06 15.41 -42.42
N ASP A 55 -8.95 14.22 -43.01
CA ASP A 55 -9.03 12.95 -42.30
C ASP A 55 -7.70 12.22 -42.49
N PHE A 56 -7.22 11.54 -41.46
CA PHE A 56 -5.96 10.78 -41.50
C PHE A 56 -5.79 9.93 -40.23
N PHE A 57 -4.73 9.13 -40.18
CA PHE A 57 -4.37 8.35 -39.01
C PHE A 57 -3.21 8.98 -38.22
N ALA A 58 -3.30 8.92 -36.89
CA ALA A 58 -2.23 9.29 -35.97
C ALA A 58 -1.88 8.08 -35.08
N VAL A 59 -0.60 7.90 -34.79
CA VAL A 59 -0.12 6.87 -33.84
C VAL A 59 0.15 7.54 -32.50
N LEU A 60 -0.35 6.96 -31.41
CA LEU A 60 0.00 7.31 -30.04
C LEU A 60 0.58 6.07 -29.37
N GLU A 61 1.84 6.18 -28.91
CA GLU A 61 2.65 5.02 -28.50
C GLU A 61 2.73 3.97 -29.62
N ASN A 62 1.92 2.90 -29.54
CA ASN A 62 1.89 1.79 -30.50
C ASN A 62 0.49 1.58 -31.11
N GLU A 63 -0.47 2.44 -30.79
CA GLU A 63 -1.85 2.34 -31.26
C GLU A 63 -2.13 3.44 -32.28
N HIS A 64 -2.92 3.13 -33.29
CA HIS A 64 -3.32 4.08 -34.32
C HIS A 64 -4.76 4.54 -34.08
N TYR A 65 -5.02 5.80 -34.40
CA TYR A 65 -6.28 6.49 -34.15
C TYR A 65 -6.69 7.21 -35.42
N TYR A 66 -7.91 6.95 -35.88
CA TYR A 66 -8.48 7.66 -37.02
C TYR A 66 -8.94 9.06 -36.59
N ILE A 67 -8.47 10.07 -37.29
CA ILE A 67 -8.83 11.45 -37.01
C ILE A 67 -9.76 11.91 -38.13
N ASP A 68 -11.02 12.16 -37.78
CA ASP A 68 -12.06 12.56 -38.72
C ASP A 68 -12.38 14.06 -38.59
N SER A 69 -12.49 14.72 -39.74
CA SER A 69 -13.11 16.03 -39.93
C SER A 69 -12.45 17.16 -39.16
N VAL A 70 -11.13 17.12 -38.99
CA VAL A 70 -10.38 18.19 -38.32
C VAL A 70 -9.98 19.26 -39.34
N SER A 71 -10.20 20.54 -39.04
CA SER A 71 -9.77 21.63 -39.94
C SER A 71 -8.26 21.54 -40.21
N ALA A 72 -7.83 21.62 -41.47
CA ALA A 72 -6.41 21.64 -41.85
C ALA A 72 -5.63 22.79 -41.22
N ASN A 73 -6.30 23.87 -40.81
CA ASN A 73 -5.70 25.00 -40.12
C ASN A 73 -5.59 24.79 -38.59
N SER A 74 -6.16 23.70 -38.05
CA SER A 74 -6.05 23.33 -36.65
C SER A 74 -4.58 23.10 -36.26
N ARG A 75 -4.27 23.32 -34.98
CA ARG A 75 -2.96 23.01 -34.42
C ARG A 75 -2.83 21.52 -34.18
N ILE A 76 -1.61 20.99 -34.25
CA ILE A 76 -1.32 19.57 -34.02
C ILE A 76 -1.75 19.11 -32.63
N LEU A 77 -1.65 19.95 -31.60
CA LEU A 77 -2.16 19.63 -30.25
C LEU A 77 -3.66 19.29 -30.24
N LYS A 78 -4.45 19.78 -31.20
CA LYS A 78 -5.88 19.44 -31.30
C LYS A 78 -6.09 17.98 -31.65
N ILE A 79 -5.10 17.33 -32.27
CA ILE A 79 -5.11 15.88 -32.52
C ILE A 79 -4.98 15.11 -31.21
N PHE A 80 -4.10 15.55 -30.31
CA PHE A 80 -3.99 14.96 -28.97
C PHE A 80 -5.30 15.15 -28.17
N GLU A 81 -5.87 16.35 -28.18
CA GLU A 81 -7.16 16.60 -27.53
C GLU A 81 -8.30 15.78 -28.17
N TYR A 82 -8.27 15.61 -29.49
CA TYR A 82 -9.22 14.78 -30.22
C TYR A 82 -9.12 13.31 -29.79
N ILE A 83 -7.92 12.73 -29.81
CA ILE A 83 -7.68 11.34 -29.36
C ILE A 83 -8.16 11.19 -27.92
N LYS A 84 -7.74 12.10 -27.04
CA LYS A 84 -8.14 12.13 -25.63
C LYS A 84 -9.65 12.24 -25.42
N PHE A 85 -10.40 12.90 -26.30
CA PHE A 85 -11.84 13.10 -26.11
C PHE A 85 -12.71 12.03 -26.79
N HIS A 86 -12.29 11.57 -27.97
CA HIS A 86 -13.10 10.69 -28.82
C HIS A 86 -12.81 9.20 -28.62
N TYR A 87 -11.67 8.83 -28.04
CA TYR A 87 -11.29 7.44 -27.84
C TYR A 87 -11.28 7.11 -26.34
N PRO A 88 -12.27 6.34 -25.82
CA PRO A 88 -12.38 6.05 -24.40
C PRO A 88 -11.15 5.35 -23.82
N ASP A 89 -10.55 4.45 -24.58
CA ASP A 89 -9.35 3.70 -24.17
C ASP A 89 -8.16 4.65 -24.00
N ALA A 90 -7.89 5.51 -24.99
CA ALA A 90 -6.89 6.56 -24.88
C ALA A 90 -7.24 7.62 -23.82
N HIS A 91 -8.52 7.96 -23.63
CA HIS A 91 -8.96 8.96 -22.66
C HIS A 91 -8.51 8.61 -21.25
N LYS A 92 -8.63 7.33 -20.88
CA LYS A 92 -8.24 6.83 -19.55
C LYS A 92 -6.76 7.09 -19.29
N ASP A 93 -5.93 6.84 -20.29
CA ASP A 93 -4.47 6.91 -20.20
C ASP A 93 -3.99 8.36 -20.29
N LEU A 94 -4.60 9.13 -21.19
CA LEU A 94 -4.27 10.53 -21.42
C LEU A 94 -4.92 11.50 -20.43
N LYS A 95 -5.85 11.06 -19.56
CA LYS A 95 -6.64 11.94 -18.68
C LYS A 95 -5.77 12.93 -17.92
N ARG A 96 -4.68 12.43 -17.34
CA ARG A 96 -3.71 13.21 -16.54
C ARG A 96 -2.54 13.77 -17.35
N ILE A 97 -2.42 13.39 -18.61
CA ILE A 97 -1.32 13.79 -19.48
C ILE A 97 -1.70 15.08 -20.21
N SER A 98 -0.83 16.07 -20.09
CA SER A 98 -0.84 17.30 -20.87
C SER A 98 -0.08 17.09 -22.18
N TYR A 99 -0.51 17.72 -23.28
CA TYR A 99 0.24 17.67 -24.55
C TYR A 99 1.70 18.15 -24.41
N LYS A 100 2.01 18.94 -23.37
CA LYS A 100 3.38 19.40 -23.07
C LYS A 100 4.32 18.26 -22.64
N GLN A 101 3.75 17.15 -22.21
CA GLN A 101 4.45 15.93 -21.79
C GLN A 101 4.57 14.94 -22.96
N CYS A 102 4.19 15.34 -24.18
CA CYS A 102 4.28 14.53 -25.38
C CYS A 102 5.27 15.16 -26.36
N LYS A 103 5.97 14.30 -27.10
CA LYS A 103 6.71 14.67 -28.30
C LYS A 103 5.89 14.32 -29.53
N PHE A 104 5.88 15.22 -30.50
CA PHE A 104 5.12 15.08 -31.73
C PHE A 104 6.10 14.93 -32.87
N TYR A 105 5.94 13.89 -33.66
CA TYR A 105 6.74 13.63 -34.84
C TYR A 105 5.83 13.48 -36.04
N LYS A 106 6.27 13.98 -37.19
CA LYS A 106 5.67 13.63 -38.47
C LYS A 106 6.50 12.59 -39.17
N PHE A 107 5.85 11.77 -39.99
CA PHE A 107 6.55 10.89 -40.91
C PHE A 107 7.16 11.70 -42.07
N LYS A 108 8.40 11.38 -42.46
CA LYS A 108 9.04 11.91 -43.68
C LYS A 108 8.32 11.38 -44.90
N ASN A 109 8.00 10.09 -44.88
CA ASN A 109 7.15 9.40 -45.84
C ASN A 109 5.94 8.84 -45.09
N PRO A 110 4.73 9.45 -45.22
CA PRO A 110 3.50 8.95 -44.61
C PRO A 110 3.26 7.49 -44.99
N ILE A 111 2.75 6.70 -44.05
CA ILE A 111 2.59 5.24 -44.21
C ILE A 111 1.16 4.95 -44.65
N LEU A 112 1.00 4.24 -45.77
CA LEU A 112 -0.30 3.83 -46.29
C LEU A 112 -0.87 2.68 -45.44
N ILE A 113 -2.13 2.78 -45.03
CA ILE A 113 -2.90 1.69 -44.44
C ILE A 113 -3.73 1.06 -45.58
N PRO A 114 -3.46 -0.20 -45.98
CA PRO A 114 -4.22 -0.87 -47.02
C PRO A 114 -5.68 -1.08 -46.59
N ASP A 115 -6.63 -0.86 -47.49
CA ASP A 115 -8.07 -1.03 -47.22
C ASP A 115 -8.44 -2.48 -46.83
N GLU A 116 -7.65 -3.47 -47.27
CA GLU A 116 -7.93 -4.90 -47.11
C GLU A 116 -7.23 -5.55 -45.91
N ASP A 117 -6.23 -4.90 -45.31
CA ASP A 117 -5.45 -5.47 -44.21
C ASP A 117 -5.93 -4.96 -42.85
N PRO A 118 -6.08 -5.85 -41.85
CA PRO A 118 -6.32 -5.40 -40.49
C PRO A 118 -5.15 -4.53 -40.04
N VAL A 119 -5.48 -3.42 -39.36
CA VAL A 119 -4.50 -2.40 -38.99
C VAL A 119 -3.43 -2.92 -38.01
N ASP A 120 -3.63 -4.12 -37.46
CA ASP A 120 -2.68 -4.88 -36.64
C ASP A 120 -1.64 -5.67 -37.46
N ASN A 121 -1.51 -5.43 -38.77
CA ASN A 121 -0.48 -6.06 -39.59
C ASN A 121 0.92 -5.68 -39.06
N ALA A 122 1.69 -6.70 -38.66
CA ALA A 122 3.01 -6.54 -38.05
C ALA A 122 3.99 -5.74 -38.93
N ASP A 123 3.88 -5.85 -40.26
CA ASP A 123 4.74 -5.12 -41.20
C ASP A 123 4.42 -3.62 -41.21
N ILE A 124 3.16 -3.25 -41.00
CA ILE A 124 2.72 -1.86 -40.88
C ILE A 124 3.15 -1.29 -39.53
N VAL A 125 2.98 -2.05 -38.44
CA VAL A 125 3.43 -1.67 -37.10
C VAL A 125 4.94 -1.43 -37.06
N GLN A 126 5.73 -2.29 -37.71
CA GLN A 126 7.18 -2.10 -37.83
C GLN A 126 7.56 -0.79 -38.53
N GLN A 127 6.80 -0.38 -39.56
CA GLN A 127 7.03 0.89 -40.23
C GLN A 127 6.72 2.09 -39.34
N TYR A 128 5.71 1.99 -38.46
CA TYR A 128 5.44 3.03 -37.47
C TYR A 128 6.62 3.22 -36.53
N LEU A 129 7.23 2.12 -36.08
CA LEU A 129 8.32 2.09 -35.11
C LEU A 129 9.69 2.51 -35.67
N ASP A 130 9.83 2.70 -37.00
CA ASP A 130 11.08 3.19 -37.59
C ASP A 130 11.30 4.69 -37.32
N GLU A 131 12.00 4.99 -36.23
CA GLU A 131 12.34 6.35 -35.82
C GLU A 131 13.15 7.12 -36.90
N HIS A 132 13.79 6.45 -37.87
CA HIS A 132 14.49 7.12 -38.98
C HIS A 132 13.51 7.82 -39.93
N ASN A 133 12.27 7.35 -40.01
CA ASN A 133 11.22 7.99 -40.81
C ASN A 133 10.57 9.17 -40.05
N TRP A 134 10.98 9.48 -38.82
CA TRP A 134 10.34 10.53 -38.02
C TRP A 134 11.07 11.87 -38.15
N THR A 135 10.34 12.97 -37.98
CA THR A 135 10.87 14.32 -37.82
C THR A 135 10.07 15.06 -36.76
N GLU A 136 10.72 15.57 -35.73
CA GLU A 136 10.04 16.27 -34.63
C GLU A 136 9.34 17.54 -35.13
N VAL A 137 8.14 17.81 -34.61
CA VAL A 137 7.32 18.95 -34.97
C VAL A 137 6.72 19.59 -33.73
N SER A 138 6.62 20.91 -33.73
CA SER A 138 5.98 21.63 -32.62
C SER A 138 4.46 21.39 -32.62
N PRO A 139 3.85 21.04 -31.47
CA PRO A 139 2.40 20.85 -31.35
C PRO A 139 1.58 22.12 -31.65
N GLU A 140 2.22 23.28 -31.64
CA GLU A 140 1.59 24.58 -31.95
C GLU A 140 1.50 24.86 -33.45
N ARG A 141 2.18 24.07 -34.29
CA ARG A 141 2.08 24.21 -35.75
C ARG A 141 0.72 23.74 -36.26
N SER A 142 0.29 24.30 -37.39
CA SER A 142 -0.89 23.85 -38.13
C SER A 142 -0.67 22.44 -38.70
N LEU A 143 -1.74 21.67 -38.89
CA LEU A 143 -1.70 20.35 -39.54
C LEU A 143 -1.07 20.37 -40.93
N LYS A 144 -1.12 21.50 -41.65
CA LYS A 144 -0.38 21.70 -42.92
C LYS A 144 1.13 21.45 -42.80
N ALA A 145 1.70 21.48 -41.59
CA ALA A 145 3.10 21.15 -41.37
C ALA A 145 3.40 19.65 -41.52
N LEU A 146 2.38 18.78 -41.45
CA LEU A 146 2.51 17.33 -41.61
C LEU A 146 2.79 16.95 -43.07
N GLY A 147 2.13 17.60 -44.02
CA GLY A 147 2.35 17.38 -45.45
C GLY A 147 1.57 18.36 -46.32
N PRO A 148 1.93 18.49 -47.61
CA PRO A 148 1.23 19.36 -48.56
C PRO A 148 -0.19 18.88 -48.87
N GLU A 149 -0.42 17.57 -48.80
CA GLU A 149 -1.72 16.91 -48.99
C GLU A 149 -1.84 15.82 -47.93
N ILE A 150 -2.90 15.89 -47.11
CA ILE A 150 -3.20 14.91 -46.07
C ILE A 150 -4.31 14.02 -46.59
N ARG A 151 -4.08 12.71 -46.57
CA ARG A 151 -5.01 11.70 -47.08
C ARG A 151 -5.53 10.82 -45.95
N SER A 152 -6.78 10.37 -46.07
CA SER A 152 -7.48 9.57 -45.06
C SER A 152 -6.88 8.18 -44.86
N ASP A 153 -6.19 7.65 -45.86
CA ASP A 153 -5.60 6.31 -45.91
C ASP A 153 -4.14 6.26 -45.41
N HIS A 154 -3.61 7.35 -44.85
CA HIS A 154 -2.22 7.41 -44.40
C HIS A 154 -2.05 7.84 -42.95
N VAL A 155 -0.97 7.35 -42.34
CA VAL A 155 -0.47 7.80 -41.06
C VAL A 155 0.52 8.95 -41.23
N TYR A 156 0.24 10.09 -40.60
CA TYR A 156 1.08 11.29 -40.70
C TYR A 156 1.80 11.68 -39.42
N LEU A 157 1.24 11.32 -38.26
CA LEU A 157 1.65 11.83 -36.97
C LEU A 157 1.95 10.67 -36.01
N VAL A 158 3.06 10.76 -35.30
CA VAL A 158 3.38 9.96 -34.12
C VAL A 158 3.38 10.88 -32.91
N ILE A 159 2.61 10.53 -31.89
CA ILE A 159 2.61 11.16 -30.58
C ILE A 159 3.28 10.17 -29.64
N LYS A 160 4.51 10.48 -29.22
CA LYS A 160 5.21 9.71 -28.20
C LYS A 160 5.02 10.43 -26.88
N LEU A 161 4.56 9.74 -25.84
CA LEU A 161 4.65 10.30 -24.50
C LEU A 161 6.15 10.47 -24.23
N GLU A 162 6.55 11.67 -23.81
CA GLU A 162 7.93 11.82 -23.36
C GLU A 162 8.08 10.83 -22.20
N GLU A 163 9.11 9.98 -22.24
CA GLU A 163 9.39 9.01 -21.18
C GLU A 163 9.76 9.78 -19.90
N GLU A 164 8.74 10.34 -19.24
CA GLU A 164 8.85 11.06 -17.99
C GLU A 164 9.41 10.14 -16.94
N THR A 165 9.19 8.83 -17.06
CA THR A 165 9.77 7.80 -16.22
C THR A 165 11.28 7.86 -16.23
N ASP A 166 11.94 7.89 -17.39
CA ASP A 166 13.41 7.90 -17.44
C ASP A 166 13.98 9.20 -16.89
N LYS A 167 13.37 10.34 -17.22
CA LYS A 167 13.74 11.63 -16.62
C LYS A 167 13.48 11.68 -15.11
N ALA A 168 12.38 11.06 -14.65
CA ALA A 168 12.01 11.01 -13.24
C ALA A 168 12.95 10.09 -12.47
N ILE A 169 13.31 8.93 -13.03
CA ILE A 169 14.31 8.02 -12.46
C ILE A 169 15.67 8.71 -12.41
N GLU A 170 16.06 9.44 -13.45
CA GLU A 170 17.30 10.22 -13.43
C GLU A 170 17.25 11.34 -12.38
N ASN A 171 16.10 11.98 -12.18
CA ASN A 171 15.90 12.93 -11.09
C ASN A 171 16.03 12.26 -9.71
N VAL A 172 15.43 11.07 -9.52
CA VAL A 172 15.56 10.26 -8.30
C VAL A 172 17.03 9.92 -8.03
N ARG A 173 17.78 9.47 -9.04
CA ARG A 173 19.23 9.23 -8.95
C ARG A 173 20.00 10.47 -8.54
N LYS A 174 19.72 11.62 -9.17
CA LYS A 174 20.36 12.91 -8.83
C LYS A 174 20.08 13.36 -7.40
N LYS A 175 18.94 12.97 -6.81
CA LYS A 175 18.62 13.31 -5.42
C LYS A 175 19.37 12.46 -4.42
N ASP A 176 19.40 11.15 -4.61
CA ASP A 176 20.09 10.22 -3.72
C ASP A 176 20.36 8.89 -4.45
N GLU A 177 21.42 8.85 -5.25
CA GLU A 177 21.79 7.70 -6.07
C GLU A 177 21.97 6.44 -5.23
N GLU A 178 22.58 6.59 -4.06
CA GLU A 178 22.84 5.48 -3.17
C GLU A 178 21.55 4.89 -2.60
N LEU A 179 20.65 5.74 -2.10
CA LEU A 179 19.36 5.28 -1.57
C LEU A 179 18.47 4.70 -2.68
N PHE A 180 18.43 5.32 -3.85
CA PHE A 180 17.72 4.79 -5.02
C PHE A 180 18.17 3.36 -5.31
N ARG A 181 19.49 3.13 -5.33
CA ARG A 181 20.11 1.84 -5.57
C ARG A 181 19.76 0.76 -4.54
N HIS A 182 19.56 1.12 -3.28
CA HIS A 182 19.09 0.18 -2.24
C HIS A 182 17.58 -0.10 -2.33
N LEU A 183 16.80 0.85 -2.86
CA LEU A 183 15.35 0.72 -3.09
C LEU A 183 15.00 0.00 -4.40
N GLN A 184 15.98 -0.32 -5.25
CA GLN A 184 15.76 -1.04 -6.50
C GLN A 184 15.47 -2.52 -6.25
N VAL A 185 14.58 -3.05 -7.08
CA VAL A 185 14.17 -4.45 -7.11
C VAL A 185 14.02 -4.87 -8.57
N THR A 186 14.53 -6.05 -8.91
CA THR A 186 14.35 -6.66 -10.23
C THR A 186 13.46 -7.89 -10.15
N VAL A 187 12.51 -7.97 -11.08
CA VAL A 187 11.49 -9.00 -11.14
C VAL A 187 11.34 -9.52 -12.56
N ALA A 188 10.94 -10.78 -12.73
CA ALA A 188 10.72 -11.36 -14.05
C ALA A 188 9.50 -10.74 -14.73
N LYS A 189 8.37 -10.70 -14.02
CA LYS A 189 7.11 -10.15 -14.52
C LYS A 189 6.42 -9.33 -13.44
N LEU A 190 6.04 -8.10 -13.79
CA LEU A 190 5.30 -7.22 -12.89
C LEU A 190 4.03 -7.91 -12.37
N GLN A 191 3.77 -7.81 -11.06
CA GLN A 191 2.62 -8.38 -10.35
C GLN A 191 2.56 -9.91 -10.30
N SER A 192 3.62 -10.60 -10.73
CA SER A 192 3.72 -12.05 -10.66
C SER A 192 5.04 -12.40 -10.00
N TRP A 193 5.03 -12.43 -8.66
CA TRP A 193 6.25 -12.58 -7.87
C TRP A 193 6.51 -14.04 -7.56
N THR A 194 7.76 -14.45 -7.76
CA THR A 194 8.20 -15.83 -7.71
C THR A 194 9.40 -15.98 -6.79
N THR A 195 9.75 -17.22 -6.45
CA THR A 195 11.00 -17.52 -5.73
C THR A 195 12.23 -17.00 -6.47
N GLN A 196 12.22 -17.08 -7.81
CA GLN A 196 13.34 -16.57 -8.61
C GLN A 196 13.52 -15.06 -8.46
N ASP A 197 12.44 -14.30 -8.23
CA ASP A 197 12.52 -12.85 -8.01
C ASP A 197 13.15 -12.50 -6.68
N VAL A 198 13.02 -13.39 -5.69
CA VAL A 198 13.76 -13.31 -4.43
C VAL A 198 15.24 -13.63 -4.68
N GLU A 199 15.54 -14.75 -5.33
CA GLU A 199 16.91 -15.26 -5.51
C GLU A 199 17.80 -14.40 -6.41
N HIS A 200 17.22 -13.76 -7.44
CA HIS A 200 17.97 -13.02 -8.45
C HIS A 200 17.87 -11.49 -8.29
N ASN A 201 17.53 -10.99 -7.10
CA ASN A 201 17.32 -9.55 -6.90
C ASN A 201 18.64 -8.78 -6.76
N LEU A 202 19.23 -8.35 -7.89
CA LEU A 202 20.39 -7.42 -7.93
C LEU A 202 21.61 -7.84 -7.08
N ASP A 203 21.80 -9.15 -6.82
CA ASP A 203 22.81 -9.77 -5.91
C ASP A 203 22.32 -10.16 -4.49
N GLY A 204 21.01 -10.09 -4.20
CA GLY A 204 20.44 -10.43 -2.88
C GLY A 204 19.30 -11.44 -2.94
N GLY A 205 19.04 -12.09 -1.79
CA GLY A 205 18.05 -13.16 -1.61
C GLY A 205 18.67 -14.55 -1.43
N THR A 206 19.88 -14.62 -0.86
CA THR A 206 20.50 -15.92 -0.58
C THR A 206 19.75 -16.61 0.55
N TRP A 207 19.00 -17.65 0.18
CA TRP A 207 18.37 -18.56 1.12
C TRP A 207 19.44 -19.27 1.94
N LEU A 208 19.34 -19.15 3.26
CA LEU A 208 20.11 -19.95 4.19
C LEU A 208 19.33 -21.23 4.46
N ILE A 209 19.78 -22.32 3.85
CA ILE A 209 19.17 -23.65 4.04
C ILE A 209 19.68 -24.22 5.36
N ASP A 210 18.83 -24.97 6.07
CA ASP A 210 19.25 -25.67 7.28
C ASP A 210 20.51 -26.53 7.04
N GLY A 211 21.49 -26.38 7.93
CA GLY A 211 22.80 -27.05 7.85
C GLY A 211 23.88 -26.27 7.09
N GLN A 212 23.57 -25.14 6.45
CA GLN A 212 24.59 -24.22 5.96
C GLN A 212 25.13 -23.33 7.09
N GLU A 213 26.40 -22.94 6.97
CA GLU A 213 27.01 -21.96 7.87
C GLU A 213 26.26 -20.63 7.76
N ARG A 214 25.61 -20.23 8.86
CA ARG A 214 24.86 -18.98 8.93
C ARG A 214 25.84 -17.83 9.17
N PRO A 215 25.71 -16.68 8.48
CA PRO A 215 26.47 -15.49 8.83
C PRO A 215 26.28 -15.15 10.31
N ASP A 216 27.36 -14.78 11.01
CA ASP A 216 27.34 -14.49 12.45
C ASP A 216 26.23 -13.50 12.84
N SER A 217 25.96 -12.51 11.99
CA SER A 217 24.90 -11.54 12.26
C SER A 217 23.50 -12.16 12.29
N ILE A 218 23.22 -13.12 11.41
CA ILE A 218 21.93 -13.80 11.35
C ILE A 218 21.81 -14.75 12.54
N ALA A 219 22.86 -15.52 12.83
CA ALA A 219 22.90 -16.42 13.97
C ALA A 219 22.70 -15.65 15.30
N GLU A 220 23.33 -14.48 15.44
CA GLU A 220 23.12 -13.61 16.60
C GLU A 220 21.68 -13.09 16.70
N ILE A 221 21.07 -12.68 15.58
CA ILE A 221 19.65 -12.26 15.58
C ILE A 221 18.75 -13.43 15.99
N GLU A 222 18.97 -14.62 15.44
CA GLU A 222 18.20 -15.82 15.79
C GLU A 222 18.36 -16.21 17.26
N ASP A 223 19.58 -16.11 17.80
CA ASP A 223 19.85 -16.31 19.22
C ASP A 223 19.07 -15.29 20.06
N ARG A 224 19.20 -13.99 19.78
CA ARG A 224 18.48 -12.94 20.51
C ARG A 224 16.96 -13.13 20.48
N LEU A 225 16.39 -13.45 19.32
CA LEU A 225 14.96 -13.75 19.20
C LEU A 225 14.58 -15.04 19.94
N GLY A 226 15.46 -16.04 19.96
CA GLY A 226 15.21 -17.34 20.58
C GLY A 226 15.42 -17.39 22.10
N ARG A 227 16.03 -16.38 22.72
CA ARG A 227 16.32 -16.35 24.16
C ARG A 227 15.06 -16.41 25.03
N ALA A 228 15.16 -17.12 26.15
CA ALA A 228 14.17 -17.02 27.21
C ALA A 228 14.20 -15.61 27.81
N ARG A 229 13.02 -15.08 28.14
CA ARG A 229 12.82 -13.76 28.73
C ARG A 229 13.01 -13.84 30.23
N ILE A 230 13.90 -13.02 30.76
CA ILE A 230 14.20 -12.99 32.19
C ILE A 230 13.18 -12.09 32.90
N TYR A 231 12.62 -12.55 34.03
CA TYR A 231 11.72 -11.77 34.88
C TYR A 231 12.13 -11.81 36.36
N ALA A 232 11.94 -10.70 37.08
CA ALA A 232 12.26 -10.62 38.50
C ALA A 232 11.16 -11.27 39.36
N VAL A 233 11.55 -12.12 40.31
CA VAL A 233 10.64 -12.66 41.32
C VAL A 233 10.49 -11.66 42.46
N PRO A 234 9.26 -11.30 42.89
CA PRO A 234 9.07 -10.46 44.07
C PRO A 234 9.74 -11.09 45.31
N ASN A 235 10.59 -10.34 46.01
CA ASN A 235 11.32 -10.83 47.19
C ASN A 235 10.42 -11.24 48.37
N ASP A 236 9.14 -10.87 48.36
CA ASP A 236 8.19 -11.14 49.44
C ASP A 236 7.84 -12.64 49.55
N ASP A 237 8.12 -13.44 48.51
CA ASP A 237 7.88 -14.90 48.48
C ASP A 237 9.14 -15.74 48.79
N LEU A 238 10.29 -15.11 49.07
CA LEU A 238 11.45 -15.85 49.54
C LEU A 238 11.17 -16.34 50.97
N PRO A 239 11.20 -17.67 51.23
CA PRO A 239 11.05 -18.16 52.59
C PRO A 239 12.11 -17.47 53.44
N SER A 240 11.67 -16.71 54.45
CA SER A 240 12.60 -16.03 55.33
C SER A 240 13.50 -17.11 55.92
N HIS A 241 14.75 -17.14 55.47
CA HIS A 241 15.74 -17.99 56.10
C HIS A 241 15.85 -17.47 57.52
N ALA A 242 15.28 -18.24 58.45
CA ALA A 242 15.24 -17.92 59.87
C ALA A 242 16.60 -17.39 60.31
N ASP A 243 16.62 -16.14 60.76
CA ASP A 243 17.84 -15.52 61.29
C ASP A 243 18.41 -16.41 62.40
N PRO A 244 19.73 -16.68 62.40
CA PRO A 244 20.37 -17.29 63.55
C PRO A 244 20.25 -16.33 64.76
N PRO A 245 20.02 -16.86 65.97
CA PRO A 245 19.73 -16.04 67.14
C PRO A 245 20.96 -15.20 67.50
N THR A 246 20.83 -13.87 67.42
CA THR A 246 21.90 -12.97 67.87
C THR A 246 21.41 -12.07 69.00
N LEU A 247 22.21 -12.07 70.07
CA LEU A 247 22.05 -11.43 71.38
C LEU A 247 21.96 -9.89 71.33
N PRO A 248 21.41 -9.24 72.36
CA PRO A 248 21.19 -7.79 72.37
C PRO A 248 22.47 -7.04 72.75
N SER A 249 22.82 -6.01 71.97
CA SER A 249 23.84 -5.03 72.37
C SER A 249 23.63 -3.70 71.66
N GLY A 250 23.35 -2.66 72.46
CA GLY A 250 24.05 -1.37 72.37
C GLY A 250 23.56 -0.36 71.33
N SER A 251 22.82 0.61 71.84
CA SER A 251 22.39 1.88 71.22
C SER A 251 23.48 2.73 70.55
N ASN A 252 23.15 3.33 69.40
CA ASN A 252 23.50 4.71 69.02
C ASN A 252 22.61 5.21 67.86
N PRO A 253 22.19 6.49 67.82
CA PRO A 253 21.40 7.05 66.73
C PRO A 253 22.31 7.64 65.65
N SER A 254 22.20 7.16 64.41
CA SER A 254 22.86 7.77 63.25
C SER A 254 21.86 7.97 62.11
N THR A 255 21.93 9.16 61.55
CA THR A 255 21.10 9.77 60.52
C THR A 255 20.95 8.89 59.29
N THR A 256 19.72 8.47 58.98
CA THR A 256 19.39 7.69 57.77
C THR A 256 19.20 8.63 56.57
N PRO A 257 19.84 8.38 55.43
CA PRO A 257 19.46 9.04 54.19
C PRO A 257 18.14 8.46 53.68
N ILE A 258 17.25 9.33 53.22
CA ILE A 258 15.96 8.99 52.61
C ILE A 258 16.25 8.14 51.36
N ALA A 259 15.94 6.85 51.45
CA ALA A 259 15.96 5.95 50.29
C ALA A 259 14.85 6.35 49.31
N PRO A 260 15.08 6.28 47.98
CA PRO A 260 14.04 6.55 47.00
C PRO A 260 12.90 5.54 47.19
N ASN A 261 11.66 6.04 47.19
CA ASN A 261 10.42 5.28 47.34
C ASN A 261 10.45 4.00 46.48
N ARG A 262 10.56 2.83 47.11
CA ARG A 262 10.21 1.55 46.48
C ARG A 262 8.71 1.56 46.25
N SER A 263 8.30 1.68 44.99
CA SER A 263 6.93 1.42 44.57
C SER A 263 6.54 0.00 44.96
N THR A 264 5.55 -0.14 45.83
CA THR A 264 4.93 -1.43 46.15
C THR A 264 4.40 -2.06 44.84
N PRO A 265 4.64 -3.36 44.61
CA PRO A 265 4.10 -4.03 43.43
C PRO A 265 2.58 -3.89 43.39
N LEU A 266 2.02 -3.58 42.22
CA LEU A 266 0.57 -3.53 42.01
C LEU A 266 -0.01 -4.95 42.25
N PRO A 267 -1.11 -5.10 43.02
CA PRO A 267 -1.72 -6.40 43.34
C PRO A 267 -2.05 -7.30 42.13
N ASN A 268 -2.21 -6.70 40.94
CA ASN A 268 -2.53 -7.44 39.72
C ASN A 268 -1.33 -8.19 39.13
N ALA A 269 -0.10 -7.72 39.38
CA ALA A 269 1.13 -8.31 38.84
C ALA A 269 1.31 -9.77 39.28
N THR A 270 1.03 -10.05 40.55
CA THR A 270 1.15 -11.39 41.14
C THR A 270 0.14 -12.35 40.51
N ARG A 271 -1.10 -11.91 40.30
CA ARG A 271 -2.16 -12.75 39.72
C ARG A 271 -1.89 -13.13 38.26
N ASP A 272 -1.41 -12.19 37.44
CA ASP A 272 -1.11 -12.47 36.03
C ASP A 272 0.04 -13.47 35.90
N LEU A 273 1.06 -13.36 36.75
CA LEU A 273 2.16 -14.31 36.84
C LEU A 273 1.68 -15.69 37.31
N GLU A 274 0.89 -15.76 38.37
CA GLU A 274 0.31 -17.02 38.87
C GLU A 274 -0.51 -17.72 37.78
N ASN A 275 -1.40 -16.99 37.10
CA ASN A 275 -2.20 -17.52 36.00
C ASN A 275 -1.31 -18.04 34.87
N ALA A 276 -0.31 -17.28 34.44
CA ALA A 276 0.62 -17.70 33.39
C ALA A 276 1.43 -18.94 33.78
N SER A 277 1.92 -19.00 35.03
CA SER A 277 2.68 -20.13 35.56
C SER A 277 1.87 -21.42 35.63
N SER A 278 0.54 -21.35 35.70
CA SER A 278 -0.31 -22.55 35.69
C SER A 278 -0.15 -23.43 34.42
N TYR A 279 0.44 -22.88 33.35
CA TYR A 279 0.76 -23.59 32.10
C TYR A 279 2.18 -24.18 32.06
N HIS A 280 2.80 -24.55 33.19
CA HIS A 280 4.02 -25.37 33.18
C HIS A 280 3.82 -26.66 32.35
N PRO A 281 4.80 -27.08 31.52
CA PRO A 281 6.16 -26.54 31.36
C PRO A 281 6.31 -25.45 30.27
N LEU A 282 5.23 -25.04 29.60
CA LEU A 282 5.29 -24.07 28.50
C LEU A 282 5.75 -22.68 28.99
N PHE A 283 5.32 -22.30 30.19
CA PHE A 283 5.76 -21.06 30.83
C PHE A 283 7.29 -20.99 30.95
N ASP A 284 7.93 -22.06 31.45
CA ASP A 284 9.39 -22.12 31.63
C ASP A 284 10.18 -22.06 30.33
N SER A 285 9.54 -22.43 29.20
CA SER A 285 10.18 -22.34 27.89
C SER A 285 10.30 -20.91 27.37
N ILE A 286 9.48 -19.98 27.90
CA ILE A 286 9.55 -18.56 27.58
C ILE A 286 10.23 -17.78 28.70
N PHE A 287 9.82 -18.00 29.95
CA PHE A 287 10.17 -17.13 31.06
C PHE A 287 11.15 -17.82 32.00
N THR A 288 12.25 -17.13 32.33
CA THR A 288 13.22 -17.58 33.32
C THR A 288 13.20 -16.65 34.52
N PRO A 289 12.88 -17.14 35.74
CA PRO A 289 12.93 -16.32 36.93
C PRO A 289 14.37 -15.93 37.26
N THR A 290 14.57 -14.68 37.69
CA THR A 290 15.80 -14.23 38.34
C THR A 290 15.51 -13.71 39.75
N ILE A 291 16.35 -14.14 40.69
CA ILE A 291 16.38 -13.63 42.08
C ILE A 291 17.31 -12.41 42.21
N PHE A 292 18.14 -12.16 41.21
CA PHE A 292 19.08 -11.05 41.23
C PHE A 292 18.40 -9.77 40.76
N ALA A 293 18.72 -8.66 41.41
CA ALA A 293 18.29 -7.35 40.94
C ALA A 293 18.82 -7.13 39.51
N PRO A 294 18.01 -6.55 38.60
CA PRO A 294 18.47 -6.23 37.25
C PRO A 294 19.74 -5.38 37.31
N THR A 295 20.77 -5.82 36.60
CA THR A 295 22.03 -5.09 36.41
C THR A 295 22.13 -4.64 34.96
N GLU A 296 22.99 -3.66 34.65
CA GLU A 296 23.26 -3.28 33.24
C GLU A 296 23.73 -4.49 32.41
N ASP A 297 24.50 -5.40 33.02
CA ASP A 297 24.98 -6.63 32.38
C ASP A 297 23.96 -7.78 32.33
N ASN A 298 22.82 -7.63 33.01
CA ASN A 298 21.77 -8.65 33.06
C ASN A 298 20.39 -8.00 33.21
N PRO A 299 19.92 -7.28 32.18
CA PRO A 299 18.65 -6.58 32.24
C PRO A 299 17.51 -7.60 32.33
N VAL A 300 16.49 -7.25 33.12
CA VAL A 300 15.22 -7.96 33.09
C VAL A 300 14.52 -7.61 31.78
N ASP A 301 14.20 -8.63 30.99
CA ASP A 301 13.54 -8.45 29.69
C ASP A 301 12.06 -8.10 29.86
N VAL A 302 11.40 -8.74 30.82
CA VAL A 302 9.97 -8.55 31.10
C VAL A 302 9.77 -7.27 31.91
N LYS A 303 9.51 -6.16 31.22
CA LYS A 303 9.31 -4.84 31.83
C LYS A 303 7.89 -4.64 32.35
N ASP A 304 6.93 -5.44 31.89
CA ASP A 304 5.51 -5.26 32.17
C ASP A 304 4.79 -6.60 32.38
N THR A 305 4.02 -6.71 33.46
CA THR A 305 3.27 -7.94 33.78
C THR A 305 2.15 -8.24 32.79
N ARG A 306 1.76 -7.27 31.94
CA ARG A 306 0.85 -7.49 30.82
C ARG A 306 1.41 -8.50 29.81
N GLU A 307 2.73 -8.73 29.78
CA GLU A 307 3.31 -9.84 29.03
C GLU A 307 2.78 -11.20 29.54
N PHE A 308 2.68 -11.40 30.86
CA PHE A 308 2.14 -12.63 31.45
C PHE A 308 0.65 -12.79 31.17
N ALA A 309 -0.13 -11.71 31.30
CA ALA A 309 -1.56 -11.72 31.00
C ALA A 309 -1.82 -12.04 29.51
N ALA A 310 -1.03 -11.45 28.62
CA ALA A 310 -1.08 -11.72 27.18
C ALA A 310 -0.69 -13.18 26.89
N PHE A 311 0.42 -13.67 27.43
CA PHE A 311 0.83 -15.07 27.30
C PHE A 311 -0.26 -16.05 27.76
N PHE A 312 -0.82 -15.84 28.95
CA PHE A 312 -1.92 -16.64 29.49
C PHE A 312 -3.13 -16.66 28.55
N SER A 313 -3.51 -15.48 28.04
CA SER A 313 -4.65 -15.33 27.14
C SER A 313 -4.43 -16.05 25.81
N VAL A 314 -3.23 -15.94 25.24
CA VAL A 314 -2.84 -16.62 24.00
C VAL A 314 -2.89 -18.14 24.18
N LEU A 315 -2.29 -18.67 25.25
CA LEU A 315 -2.32 -20.11 25.51
C LEU A 315 -3.73 -20.64 25.79
N ARG A 316 -4.53 -19.92 26.58
CA ARG A 316 -5.90 -20.32 26.88
C ARG A 316 -6.73 -20.41 25.60
N SER A 317 -6.70 -19.36 24.77
CA SER A 317 -7.40 -19.32 23.48
C SER A 317 -6.86 -20.38 22.53
N TYR A 318 -5.55 -20.61 22.54
CA TYR A 318 -4.92 -21.66 21.74
C TYR A 318 -5.48 -23.04 22.07
N TYR A 319 -5.54 -23.42 23.35
CA TYR A 319 -6.08 -24.72 23.76
C TYR A 319 -7.57 -24.89 23.45
N GLN A 320 -8.34 -23.80 23.54
CA GLN A 320 -9.78 -23.84 23.30
C GLN A 320 -10.12 -23.89 21.80
N ASP A 321 -9.41 -23.11 20.98
CA ASP A 321 -9.85 -22.79 19.63
C ASP A 321 -9.02 -23.47 18.53
N CYS A 322 -7.77 -23.89 18.81
CA CYS A 322 -6.87 -24.39 17.77
C CYS A 322 -7.46 -25.55 16.97
N ALA A 323 -8.07 -26.54 17.64
CA ALA A 323 -8.67 -27.69 16.95
C ALA A 323 -9.83 -27.30 16.02
N LEU A 324 -10.59 -26.26 16.37
CA LEU A 324 -11.65 -25.72 15.53
C LEU A 324 -11.07 -24.94 14.34
N LEU A 325 -10.05 -24.12 14.60
CA LEU A 325 -9.39 -23.29 13.59
C LEU A 325 -8.65 -24.11 12.54
N VAL A 326 -7.95 -25.18 12.92
CA VAL A 326 -7.24 -26.05 11.96
C VAL A 326 -8.19 -26.53 10.86
N ASN A 327 -9.40 -26.93 11.26
CA ASN A 327 -10.44 -27.44 10.37
C ASN A 327 -11.22 -26.35 9.61
N ASP A 328 -11.01 -25.07 9.94
CA ASP A 328 -11.67 -23.96 9.28
C ASP A 328 -11.08 -23.74 7.87
N SER A 329 -11.94 -23.69 6.85
CA SER A 329 -11.52 -23.40 5.48
C SER A 329 -11.19 -21.91 5.24
N SER A 330 -11.62 -21.03 6.14
CA SER A 330 -11.48 -19.58 6.01
C SER A 330 -10.06 -19.12 6.33
N SER A 331 -9.33 -18.71 5.29
CA SER A 331 -7.99 -18.15 5.45
C SER A 331 -8.01 -16.79 6.18
N SER A 332 -9.07 -15.99 6.00
CA SER A 332 -9.21 -14.70 6.71
C SER A 332 -9.43 -14.89 8.20
N GLN A 333 -10.22 -15.88 8.61
CA GLN A 333 -10.45 -16.19 10.02
C GLN A 333 -9.17 -16.70 10.70
N LYS A 334 -8.42 -17.59 10.02
CA LYS A 334 -7.10 -18.05 10.47
C LYS A 334 -6.10 -16.89 10.61
N ALA A 335 -6.05 -16.00 9.62
CA ALA A 335 -5.17 -14.83 9.65
C ALA A 335 -5.56 -13.87 10.79
N SER A 336 -6.84 -13.57 10.96
CA SER A 336 -7.33 -12.72 12.04
C SER A 336 -6.98 -13.29 13.42
N TYR A 337 -7.24 -14.59 13.63
CA TYR A 337 -6.86 -15.28 14.86
C TYR A 337 -5.35 -15.19 15.11
N PHE A 338 -4.55 -15.47 14.09
CA PHE A 338 -3.09 -15.41 14.19
C PHE A 338 -2.60 -14.00 14.58
N THR A 339 -3.10 -12.96 13.92
CA THR A 339 -2.76 -11.56 14.22
C THR A 339 -3.12 -11.18 15.66
N VAL A 340 -4.31 -11.59 16.08
CA VAL A 340 -4.84 -11.30 17.40
C VAL A 340 -4.04 -11.97 18.52
N HIS A 341 -3.65 -13.22 18.33
CA HIS A 341 -3.04 -14.01 19.40
C HIS A 341 -1.52 -14.02 19.34
N PHE A 342 -0.90 -13.90 18.17
CA PHE A 342 0.55 -14.06 18.06
C PHE A 342 1.29 -12.80 17.63
N ILE A 343 0.66 -11.93 16.83
CA ILE A 343 1.34 -10.74 16.33
C ILE A 343 1.21 -9.59 17.31
N SER A 344 -0.01 -9.16 17.62
CA SER A 344 -0.17 -7.87 18.29
C SER A 344 -0.03 -7.87 19.82
N PRO A 345 -0.29 -8.95 20.59
CA PRO A 345 -0.07 -8.90 22.04
C PRO A 345 1.36 -8.52 22.46
N PRO A 346 2.43 -9.03 21.81
CA PRO A 346 3.79 -8.55 22.00
C PRO A 346 3.96 -7.03 21.84
N PHE A 347 3.33 -6.43 20.82
CA PHE A 347 3.45 -5.00 20.55
C PHE A 347 2.56 -4.11 21.42
N PHE A 348 1.47 -4.64 21.99
CA PHE A 348 0.61 -3.88 22.92
C PHE A 348 1.10 -3.93 24.37
N SER A 349 1.69 -5.06 24.76
CA SER A 349 2.32 -5.21 26.06
C SER A 349 3.60 -4.38 26.13
N HIS A 350 4.39 -4.37 25.05
CA HIS A 350 5.57 -3.53 24.92
C HIS A 350 5.22 -2.06 24.65
N ARG A 351 5.31 -1.21 25.67
CA ARG A 351 5.16 0.25 25.49
C ARG A 351 6.46 0.82 24.94
N SER A 352 6.55 0.91 23.61
CA SER A 352 7.59 1.68 22.94
C SER A 352 7.18 3.15 22.80
N GLU A 353 8.09 4.07 23.08
CA GLU A 353 7.95 5.48 22.71
C GLU A 353 8.37 5.74 21.25
N HIS A 354 9.08 4.78 20.64
CA HIS A 354 9.71 4.92 19.33
C HIS A 354 8.83 4.45 18.18
N PHE A 355 7.94 3.48 18.40
CA PHE A 355 7.08 2.96 17.33
C PHE A 355 5.69 2.53 17.80
N LYS A 356 4.76 2.45 16.84
CA LYS A 356 3.40 1.95 17.02
C LYS A 356 3.10 0.90 15.97
N TYR A 357 2.60 -0.26 16.40
CA TYR A 357 2.06 -1.25 15.47
C TYR A 357 0.78 -0.72 14.81
N LYS A 358 0.74 -0.76 13.48
CA LYS A 358 -0.44 -0.37 12.69
C LYS A 358 -0.51 -1.24 11.44
N GLU A 359 -1.67 -1.85 11.22
CA GLU A 359 -1.95 -2.65 10.03
C GLU A 359 -2.26 -1.76 8.82
N GLN A 360 -2.10 -2.31 7.62
CA GLN A 360 -2.47 -1.71 6.34
C GLN A 360 -1.91 -0.31 6.11
N THR A 361 -0.80 0.00 6.77
CA THR A 361 -0.11 1.26 6.62
C THR A 361 0.78 1.19 5.38
N PRO A 362 0.53 2.07 4.38
CA PRO A 362 1.41 2.18 3.23
C PRO A 362 2.76 2.74 3.66
N TRP A 363 3.83 2.28 3.02
CA TRP A 363 5.13 2.90 3.17
C TRP A 363 5.06 4.34 2.66
N GLU A 364 5.70 5.25 3.40
CA GLU A 364 5.75 6.66 3.02
C GLU A 364 6.71 6.91 1.84
N PHE A 365 7.42 5.88 1.36
CA PHE A 365 8.39 5.94 0.28
C PHE A 365 8.23 4.74 -0.67
N PRO A 366 8.52 4.91 -1.97
CA PRO A 366 8.42 3.84 -2.95
C PRO A 366 9.66 2.94 -2.96
N ILE A 367 9.49 1.70 -3.42
CA ILE A 367 10.53 0.89 -4.05
C ILE A 367 10.44 1.04 -5.57
N PHE A 368 11.55 0.80 -6.27
CA PHE A 368 11.64 0.94 -7.72
C PHE A 368 11.79 -0.43 -8.36
N LEU A 369 10.79 -0.83 -9.11
CA LEU A 369 10.71 -2.11 -9.79
C LEU A 369 11.21 -1.95 -11.21
N ASN A 370 11.89 -2.99 -11.68
CA ASN A 370 12.31 -3.13 -13.06
C ASN A 370 12.18 -4.58 -13.50
N THR A 371 11.94 -4.80 -14.79
CA THR A 371 11.83 -6.16 -15.34
C THR A 371 13.18 -6.66 -15.85
N ARG A 372 13.40 -7.98 -15.81
CA ARG A 372 14.64 -8.58 -16.35
C ARG A 372 14.79 -8.33 -17.85
N ASP A 373 13.68 -8.39 -18.58
CA ASP A 373 13.66 -8.33 -20.04
C ASP A 373 13.65 -6.89 -20.56
N ASN A 374 13.20 -5.92 -19.76
CA ASN A 374 13.19 -4.51 -20.12
C ASN A 374 13.74 -3.66 -18.97
N ARG A 375 15.05 -3.41 -18.99
CA ARG A 375 15.78 -2.63 -17.97
C ARG A 375 15.46 -1.13 -17.96
N ASN A 376 14.70 -0.63 -18.93
CA ASN A 376 14.32 0.78 -18.99
C ASN A 376 12.87 0.98 -18.53
N ALA A 377 12.07 -0.10 -18.40
CA ALA A 377 10.70 -0.03 -17.90
C ALA A 377 10.64 0.03 -16.37
N TRP A 378 11.10 1.16 -15.82
CA TRP A 378 10.99 1.43 -14.38
C TRP A 378 9.54 1.72 -14.00
N CYS A 379 9.12 1.17 -12.87
CA CYS A 379 7.93 1.66 -12.18
C CYS A 379 8.20 1.79 -10.68
N LYS A 380 7.45 2.66 -10.03
CA LYS A 380 7.46 2.76 -8.57
C LYS A 380 6.35 1.90 -8.00
N PHE A 381 6.59 1.38 -6.81
CA PHE A 381 5.58 0.68 -6.02
C PHE A 381 5.71 1.12 -4.57
N CYS A 382 4.61 1.51 -3.93
CA CYS A 382 4.59 1.83 -2.50
C CYS A 382 4.01 0.62 -1.77
N PRO A 383 4.83 -0.18 -1.06
CA PRO A 383 4.33 -1.32 -0.32
C PRO A 383 3.28 -0.93 0.72
N ILE A 384 2.36 -1.85 1.00
CA ILE A 384 1.36 -1.74 2.04
C ILE A 384 1.59 -2.90 2.99
N SER A 385 1.49 -2.66 4.30
CA SER A 385 1.51 -3.72 5.31
C SER A 385 0.19 -4.49 5.29
N ASP A 386 0.04 -5.47 4.40
CA ASP A 386 -1.18 -6.27 4.27
C ASP A 386 -1.01 -7.72 4.74
N CYS A 387 -2.12 -8.33 5.16
CA CYS A 387 -2.16 -9.76 5.42
C CYS A 387 -2.23 -10.51 4.08
N MET A 388 -1.27 -11.41 3.88
CA MET A 388 -1.01 -12.03 2.58
C MET A 388 -1.98 -13.17 2.30
N LYS A 389 -2.58 -13.18 1.10
CA LYS A 389 -3.66 -14.12 0.76
C LYS A 389 -3.18 -15.30 -0.06
N ASN A 390 -2.03 -15.18 -0.73
CA ASN A 390 -1.53 -16.23 -1.61
C ASN A 390 0.01 -16.33 -1.60
N VAL A 391 0.54 -17.34 -2.31
CA VAL A 391 1.98 -17.61 -2.41
C VAL A 391 2.74 -16.51 -3.17
N SER A 392 2.12 -15.84 -4.14
CA SER A 392 2.73 -14.70 -4.83
C SER A 392 2.91 -13.52 -3.88
N ASP A 393 1.98 -13.30 -2.95
CA ASP A 393 2.11 -12.26 -1.92
C ASP A 393 3.30 -12.58 -1.00
N ARG A 394 3.51 -13.84 -0.64
CA ARG A 394 4.70 -14.26 0.13
C ARG A 394 5.99 -13.80 -0.55
N PHE A 395 6.15 -14.07 -1.84
CA PHE A 395 7.35 -13.66 -2.57
C PHE A 395 7.43 -12.14 -2.74
N ARG A 396 6.28 -11.47 -2.90
CA ARG A 396 6.20 -9.99 -2.84
C ARG A 396 6.82 -9.46 -1.56
N MET A 397 6.42 -10.02 -0.42
CA MET A 397 6.91 -9.64 0.91
C MET A 397 8.42 -9.68 0.95
N LEU A 398 8.99 -10.82 0.54
CA LEU A 398 10.41 -11.07 0.67
C LEU A 398 11.21 -10.14 -0.23
N VAL A 399 10.71 -9.87 -1.44
CA VAL A 399 11.29 -8.87 -2.34
C VAL A 399 11.27 -7.47 -1.71
N GLN A 400 10.17 -7.07 -1.07
CA GLN A 400 10.09 -5.80 -0.35
C GLN A 400 11.04 -5.76 0.85
N SER A 401 11.12 -6.85 1.62
CA SER A 401 12.00 -6.99 2.77
C SER A 401 13.48 -6.91 2.37
N ILE A 402 13.86 -7.40 1.19
CA ILE A 402 15.22 -7.25 0.66
C ILE A 402 15.57 -5.76 0.48
N ALA A 403 14.69 -4.98 -0.14
CA ALA A 403 14.90 -3.54 -0.32
C ALA A 403 14.96 -2.82 1.04
N LEU A 404 14.08 -3.18 1.97
CA LEU A 404 14.06 -2.57 3.30
C LEU A 404 15.30 -2.92 4.13
N ALA A 405 15.78 -4.17 4.07
CA ALA A 405 16.99 -4.59 4.77
C ALA A 405 18.20 -3.79 4.28
N ARG A 406 18.32 -3.57 2.97
CA ARG A 406 19.38 -2.74 2.36
C ARG A 406 19.32 -1.28 2.84
N VAL A 407 18.14 -0.67 2.75
CA VAL A 407 17.93 0.73 3.15
C VAL A 407 18.16 0.92 4.64
N GLY A 408 17.59 0.04 5.46
CA GLY A 408 17.75 0.10 6.92
C GLY A 408 19.21 -0.08 7.32
N GLN A 409 19.94 -1.01 6.70
CA GLN A 409 21.37 -1.19 6.96
C GLN A 409 22.19 0.06 6.59
N GLN A 410 21.87 0.73 5.48
CA GLN A 410 22.48 2.03 5.12
C GLN A 410 22.20 3.12 6.17
N PHE A 411 21.07 3.05 6.88
CA PHE A 411 20.67 4.04 7.87
C PHE A 411 21.19 3.76 9.28
N MET A 412 21.79 2.60 9.53
CA MET A 412 22.38 2.29 10.83
C MET A 412 23.71 3.04 11.03
N PRO A 413 23.88 3.78 12.13
CA PRO A 413 25.14 4.46 12.42
C PRO A 413 26.23 3.44 12.81
N GLY A 414 27.49 3.75 12.46
CA GLY A 414 28.67 3.07 13.01
C GLY A 414 28.77 1.57 12.76
N GLY A 415 28.11 1.04 11.71
CA GLY A 415 28.08 -0.40 11.44
C GLY A 415 27.09 -1.18 12.31
N GLY A 416 26.09 -0.50 12.89
CA GLY A 416 24.96 -1.17 13.53
C GLY A 416 24.24 -2.14 12.58
N LYS A 417 23.57 -3.15 13.14
CA LYS A 417 22.88 -4.20 12.37
C LYS A 417 21.41 -3.83 12.19
N PHE A 418 20.92 -3.88 10.95
CA PHE A 418 19.50 -3.79 10.64
C PHE A 418 19.01 -5.12 10.08
N PHE A 419 17.79 -5.49 10.45
CA PHE A 419 17.12 -6.65 9.89
C PHE A 419 15.62 -6.42 9.80
N VAL A 420 14.99 -7.23 8.97
CA VAL A 420 13.54 -7.26 8.79
C VAL A 420 13.06 -8.65 9.14
N VAL A 421 11.99 -8.75 9.93
CA VAL A 421 11.26 -10.00 10.12
C VAL A 421 10.02 -9.96 9.24
N ALA A 422 9.92 -10.93 8.34
CA ALA A 422 8.76 -11.12 7.48
C ALA A 422 8.06 -12.41 7.90
N ILE A 423 6.73 -12.41 7.97
CA ILE A 423 5.95 -13.52 8.54
C ILE A 423 4.84 -13.89 7.55
N TYR A 424 4.79 -15.16 7.17
CA TYR A 424 3.74 -15.70 6.31
C TYR A 424 3.01 -16.84 7.01
N LEU A 425 1.70 -16.72 7.18
CA LEU A 425 0.87 -17.78 7.74
C LEU A 425 0.31 -18.65 6.60
N ARG A 426 0.68 -19.94 6.60
CA ARG A 426 0.08 -20.93 5.71
C ARG A 426 -1.32 -21.31 6.18
N GLY A 427 -2.15 -21.80 5.26
CA GLY A 427 -3.52 -22.24 5.56
C GLY A 427 -3.62 -23.41 6.55
N ASN A 428 -2.53 -24.14 6.82
CA ASN A 428 -2.44 -25.20 7.82
C ASN A 428 -1.95 -24.70 9.20
N LEU A 429 -1.95 -23.38 9.43
CA LEU A 429 -1.42 -22.73 10.64
C LEU A 429 0.10 -22.94 10.87
N THR A 430 0.87 -23.20 9.81
CA THR A 430 2.32 -23.04 9.89
C THR A 430 2.68 -21.57 9.67
N ALA A 431 3.30 -20.93 10.65
CA ALA A 431 3.91 -19.61 10.49
C ALA A 431 5.34 -19.78 9.96
N GLU A 432 5.61 -19.25 8.78
CA GLU A 432 6.95 -19.13 8.22
C GLU A 432 7.52 -17.77 8.65
N ARG A 433 8.56 -17.78 9.48
CA ARG A 433 9.34 -16.59 9.83
C ARG A 433 10.54 -16.49 8.90
N TYR A 434 10.77 -15.30 8.36
CA TYR A 434 11.95 -14.95 7.59
C TYR A 434 12.69 -13.81 8.28
N ILE A 435 13.99 -14.01 8.60
CA ILE A 435 14.89 -12.92 8.97
C ILE A 435 15.64 -12.53 7.71
N VAL A 436 15.47 -11.28 7.30
CA VAL A 436 16.10 -10.71 6.11
C VAL A 436 17.08 -9.64 6.57
N ALA A 437 18.37 -9.85 6.33
CA ALA A 437 19.42 -8.90 6.75
C ALA A 437 20.55 -8.80 5.73
N GLN A 438 21.25 -7.67 5.77
CA GLN A 438 22.49 -7.43 5.03
C GLN A 438 23.66 -7.41 6.03
N PRO A 439 24.34 -8.55 6.29
CA PRO A 439 25.39 -8.68 7.29
C PRO A 439 26.59 -7.75 7.08
N GLY A 440 26.87 -7.40 5.82
CA GLY A 440 28.12 -6.79 5.41
C GLY A 440 27.95 -5.50 4.61
N ALA A 441 29.09 -4.94 4.21
CA ALA A 441 29.14 -3.81 3.28
C ALA A 441 28.78 -4.21 1.84
N ASP A 442 28.77 -5.51 1.54
CA ASP A 442 28.24 -6.03 0.28
C ASP A 442 26.72 -5.90 0.24
N ARG A 443 26.13 -5.79 -0.96
CA ARG A 443 24.67 -5.69 -1.11
C ARG A 443 23.94 -7.02 -0.96
N LYS A 444 24.67 -8.05 -0.50
CA LYS A 444 24.16 -9.40 -0.39
C LYS A 444 23.21 -9.46 0.79
N VAL A 445 21.96 -9.77 0.48
CA VAL A 445 20.92 -9.96 1.48
C VAL A 445 20.74 -11.45 1.70
N PHE A 446 20.76 -11.87 2.96
CA PHE A 446 20.53 -13.24 3.38
C PHE A 446 19.13 -13.38 3.96
N ILE A 447 18.52 -14.54 3.74
CA ILE A 447 17.18 -14.86 4.21
C ILE A 447 17.26 -16.17 4.99
N ALA A 448 17.06 -16.08 6.32
CA ALA A 448 16.92 -17.24 7.18
C ALA A 448 15.44 -17.53 7.45
N GLN A 449 14.98 -18.67 6.97
CA GLN A 449 13.63 -19.17 7.20
C GLN A 449 13.59 -20.08 8.42
N LYS A 450 12.53 -19.96 9.22
CA LYS A 450 12.16 -20.92 10.25
C LYS A 450 10.65 -21.10 10.25
N ASP A 451 10.20 -22.35 10.20
CA ASP A 451 8.79 -22.70 10.23
C ASP A 451 8.36 -23.04 11.66
N PHE A 452 7.17 -22.59 12.06
CA PHE A 452 6.53 -22.90 13.32
C PHE A 452 5.16 -23.50 13.05
N ASP A 453 4.98 -24.76 13.39
CA ASP A 453 3.70 -25.43 13.39
C ASP A 453 2.89 -24.97 14.59
N LEU A 454 2.07 -23.93 14.38
CA LEU A 454 1.28 -23.35 15.46
C LEU A 454 0.22 -24.33 15.96
N THR A 455 0.02 -25.50 15.35
CA THR A 455 -0.86 -26.56 15.89
C THR A 455 -0.20 -27.38 17.01
N LYS A 456 1.08 -27.11 17.30
CA LYS A 456 1.81 -27.67 18.44
C LYS A 456 2.09 -26.58 19.46
N ALA A 457 1.71 -26.84 20.71
CA ALA A 457 1.85 -25.87 21.79
C ALA A 457 3.30 -25.36 21.96
N ASN A 458 4.29 -26.25 21.95
CA ASN A 458 5.70 -25.86 22.09
C ASN A 458 6.17 -24.94 20.95
N GLU A 459 5.76 -25.18 19.71
CA GLU A 459 6.16 -24.37 18.56
C GLU A 459 5.40 -23.03 18.53
N ALA A 460 4.12 -23.01 18.89
CA ALA A 460 3.34 -21.79 19.07
C ALA A 460 3.93 -20.88 20.16
N VAL A 461 4.34 -21.46 21.28
CA VAL A 461 5.00 -20.77 22.40
C VAL A 461 6.39 -20.26 21.99
N ALA A 462 7.16 -21.06 21.25
CA ALA A 462 8.44 -20.62 20.71
C ALA A 462 8.29 -19.44 19.73
N PHE A 463 7.26 -19.45 18.87
CA PHE A 463 6.95 -18.34 17.99
C PHE A 463 6.58 -17.08 18.78
N LEU A 464 5.71 -17.21 19.77
CA LEU A 464 5.27 -16.09 20.62
C LEU A 464 6.47 -15.45 21.36
N ARG A 465 7.39 -16.27 21.89
CA ARG A 465 8.65 -15.81 22.48
C ARG A 465 9.47 -14.98 21.49
N GLU A 466 9.65 -15.46 20.26
CA GLU A 466 10.38 -14.71 19.23
C GLU A 466 9.71 -13.37 18.92
N MET A 467 8.37 -13.29 18.96
CA MET A 467 7.64 -12.03 18.74
C MET A 467 7.80 -11.03 19.90
N TYR A 468 7.84 -11.48 21.16
CA TYR A 468 8.16 -10.61 22.31
C TYR A 468 9.58 -10.04 22.22
N ASN A 469 10.54 -10.90 21.91
CA ASN A 469 11.93 -10.48 21.74
C ASN A 469 12.08 -9.55 20.52
N LEU A 470 11.33 -9.79 19.44
CA LEU A 470 11.31 -8.91 18.28
C LEU A 470 10.80 -7.50 18.63
N ALA A 471 9.75 -7.37 19.44
CA ALA A 471 9.24 -6.06 19.84
C ALA A 471 10.31 -5.21 20.56
N GLN A 472 11.10 -5.84 21.44
CA GLN A 472 12.21 -5.21 22.13
C GLN A 472 13.36 -4.85 21.17
N GLU A 473 13.75 -5.76 20.29
CA GLU A 473 14.80 -5.50 19.29
C GLU A 473 14.43 -4.36 18.33
N LEU A 474 13.15 -4.25 17.96
CA LEU A 474 12.65 -3.16 17.12
C LEU A 474 12.72 -1.80 17.84
N ASP A 475 12.47 -1.76 19.14
CA ASP A 475 12.63 -0.55 19.96
C ASP A 475 14.10 -0.09 19.97
N ASP A 476 15.01 -1.04 20.19
CA ASP A 476 16.45 -0.80 20.19
C ASP A 476 16.98 -0.33 18.82
N ILE A 477 16.47 -0.91 17.72
CA ILE A 477 16.79 -0.46 16.36
C ILE A 477 16.23 0.94 16.13
N ALA A 478 14.97 1.19 16.48
CA ALA A 478 14.31 2.48 16.27
C ALA A 478 15.04 3.60 17.01
N GLY A 479 15.50 3.37 18.24
CA GLY A 479 16.30 4.33 19.02
C GLY A 479 17.67 4.66 18.39
N LYS A 480 18.19 3.81 17.50
CA LYS A 480 19.49 3.99 16.82
C LYS A 480 19.38 4.66 15.45
N LEU A 481 18.19 4.74 14.85
CA LEU A 481 18.01 5.33 13.51
C LEU A 481 18.15 6.86 13.55
N ASP A 482 18.96 7.42 12.65
CA ASP A 482 19.12 8.89 12.54
C ASP A 482 17.83 9.53 11.95
N PRO A 483 17.16 10.45 12.69
CA PRO A 483 15.98 11.17 12.19
C PRO A 483 16.20 11.91 10.86
N LYS A 484 17.43 12.28 10.51
CA LYS A 484 17.76 12.93 9.23
C LYS A 484 17.46 12.04 8.02
N ASN A 485 17.50 10.71 8.19
CA ASN A 485 17.18 9.78 7.11
C ASN A 485 15.71 9.88 6.66
N LYS A 486 14.80 10.32 7.55
CA LYS A 486 13.41 10.62 7.19
C LYS A 486 13.32 11.67 6.08
N LYS A 487 14.15 12.72 6.14
CA LYS A 487 14.20 13.76 5.10
C LYS A 487 14.71 13.20 3.77
N ARG A 488 15.68 12.28 3.78
CA ARG A 488 16.21 11.63 2.57
C ARG A 488 15.13 10.79 1.88
N LEU A 489 14.41 9.96 2.64
CA LEU A 489 13.26 9.19 2.12
C LEU A 489 12.16 10.11 1.56
N GLY A 490 11.85 11.21 2.25
CA GLY A 490 10.91 12.22 1.77
C GLY A 490 11.32 12.85 0.43
N ASN A 491 12.62 13.17 0.27
CA ASN A 491 13.15 13.70 -0.99
C ASN A 491 13.03 12.69 -2.13
N ILE A 492 13.31 11.40 -1.87
CA ILE A 492 13.12 10.32 -2.85
C ILE A 492 11.65 10.19 -3.24
N LYS A 493 10.73 10.22 -2.26
CA LYS A 493 9.28 10.17 -2.51
C LYS A 493 8.84 11.29 -3.46
N VAL A 494 9.26 12.53 -3.18
CA VAL A 494 8.93 13.70 -4.00
C VAL A 494 9.54 13.57 -5.39
N ALA A 495 10.81 13.17 -5.51
CA ALA A 495 11.46 12.99 -6.81
C ALA A 495 10.81 11.89 -7.66
N ALA A 496 10.28 10.86 -7.00
CA ALA A 496 9.59 9.75 -7.61
C ALA A 496 8.12 10.07 -7.98
N SER A 497 7.60 11.28 -7.72
CA SER A 497 6.18 11.61 -7.97
C SER A 497 5.76 11.30 -9.41
N ASN A 498 6.67 11.50 -10.37
CA ASN A 498 6.43 11.35 -11.81
C ASN A 498 6.85 9.98 -12.36
N VAL A 499 7.40 9.09 -11.55
CA VAL A 499 7.65 7.70 -11.97
C VAL A 499 6.30 6.97 -12.04
N ILE A 500 6.05 6.24 -13.12
CA ILE A 500 4.80 5.46 -13.30
C ILE A 500 4.60 4.51 -12.12
N SER A 501 3.41 4.51 -11.53
CA SER A 501 3.06 3.56 -10.46
C SER A 501 2.68 2.20 -11.03
N LEU A 502 3.12 1.12 -10.37
CA LEU A 502 2.71 -0.25 -10.70
C LEU A 502 1.18 -0.42 -10.69
N THR A 503 0.49 0.26 -9.77
CA THR A 503 -0.98 0.20 -9.65
C THR A 503 -1.67 0.81 -10.87
N SER A 504 -1.18 1.96 -11.33
CA SER A 504 -1.69 2.61 -12.54
C SER A 504 -1.45 1.71 -13.75
N GLN A 505 -0.27 1.08 -13.85
CA GLN A 505 0.03 0.14 -14.94
C GLN A 505 -0.86 -1.11 -14.93
N ALA A 506 -1.26 -1.61 -13.74
CA ALA A 506 -2.23 -2.69 -13.61
C ALA A 506 -3.58 -2.35 -14.25
N GLN A 507 -4.02 -1.10 -14.05
CA GLN A 507 -5.30 -0.62 -14.56
C GLN A 507 -5.27 -0.43 -16.08
N LEU A 508 -4.11 -0.05 -16.65
CA LEU A 508 -3.89 0.02 -18.10
C LEU A 508 -4.06 -1.36 -18.74
N ASN A 509 -3.41 -2.38 -18.16
CA ASN A 509 -3.39 -3.74 -18.72
C ASN A 509 -4.71 -4.51 -18.57
N LYS A 510 -5.66 -4.02 -17.77
CA LYS A 510 -7.01 -4.59 -17.71
C LYS A 510 -7.81 -4.06 -18.91
N THR A 511 -7.75 -4.80 -20.03
CA THR A 511 -8.67 -4.66 -21.17
C THR A 511 -10.12 -4.46 -20.69
N PRO A 512 -10.90 -3.57 -21.32
CA PRO A 512 -12.24 -3.22 -20.87
C PRO A 512 -13.20 -4.41 -21.04
N ARG A 513 -13.27 -5.27 -20.03
CA ARG A 513 -14.29 -6.31 -19.93
C ARG A 513 -15.40 -5.80 -19.02
N THR A 514 -16.44 -5.29 -19.66
CA THR A 514 -17.79 -5.01 -19.16
C THR A 514 -17.89 -4.10 -17.92
N THR A 515 -18.45 -2.92 -18.19
CA THR A 515 -18.70 -1.76 -17.35
C THR A 515 -19.28 -2.07 -15.96
N LEU A 516 -18.49 -1.85 -14.91
CA LEU A 516 -18.95 -1.47 -13.57
C LEU A 516 -18.10 -0.26 -13.14
N ALA A 517 -18.78 0.76 -12.61
CA ALA A 517 -18.25 2.10 -12.41
C ALA A 517 -16.97 2.10 -11.55
N SER A 518 -15.88 2.58 -12.13
CA SER A 518 -14.62 2.80 -11.42
C SER A 518 -14.67 4.11 -10.63
N VAL A 519 -14.43 4.02 -9.32
CA VAL A 519 -14.23 5.14 -8.40
C VAL A 519 -12.98 5.95 -8.83
N PRO A 520 -12.99 7.29 -8.77
CA PRO A 520 -11.84 8.10 -9.15
C PRO A 520 -10.67 7.91 -8.16
N GLU A 521 -9.48 7.65 -8.68
CA GLU A 521 -8.23 7.86 -7.95
C GLU A 521 -8.05 9.36 -7.68
N GLU A 522 -8.38 9.81 -6.47
CA GLU A 522 -7.78 11.01 -5.89
C GLU A 522 -6.45 10.63 -5.23
N ASN A 523 -5.56 11.61 -5.18
CA ASN A 523 -4.17 11.53 -4.73
C ASN A 523 -3.95 10.57 -3.55
N CYS A 524 -2.86 9.79 -3.61
CA CYS A 524 -2.26 9.15 -2.42
C CYS A 524 -1.65 10.17 -1.43
N GLU A 525 -2.30 11.33 -1.28
CA GLU A 525 -2.15 12.21 -0.13
C GLU A 525 -3.26 11.84 0.85
N ALA A 526 -2.92 10.94 1.78
CA ALA A 526 -3.57 10.77 3.07
C ALA A 526 -5.06 11.18 3.15
N SER A 527 -5.95 10.43 2.52
CA SER A 527 -7.36 10.44 2.88
C SER A 527 -7.77 9.03 3.31
N GLY A 528 -8.10 8.92 4.60
CA GLY A 528 -8.83 7.81 5.21
C GLY A 528 -8.18 6.45 5.14
N ALA A 529 -7.63 5.99 6.26
CA ALA A 529 -7.59 4.57 6.54
C ALA A 529 -9.03 4.04 6.46
N GLN A 530 -9.39 3.39 5.35
CA GLN A 530 -10.44 2.38 5.42
C GLN A 530 -9.79 1.22 6.18
N ASP A 531 -9.97 1.23 7.51
CA ASP A 531 -9.74 0.04 8.30
C ASP A 531 -10.56 -1.08 7.65
N ASP A 532 -9.91 -2.20 7.31
CA ASP A 532 -10.59 -3.41 6.86
C ASP A 532 -11.53 -3.86 7.98
N LEU A 533 -12.79 -3.46 7.86
CA LEU A 533 -13.82 -3.68 8.88
C LEU A 533 -14.22 -5.17 8.97
N GLY A 534 -13.60 -6.06 8.18
CA GLY A 534 -13.80 -7.50 8.26
C GLY A 534 -15.27 -7.87 8.07
N VAL A 535 -15.84 -8.63 9.01
CA VAL A 535 -17.27 -8.96 8.98
C VAL A 535 -18.14 -7.70 8.99
N PHE A 536 -17.69 -6.63 9.64
CA PHE A 536 -18.46 -5.40 9.80
C PHE A 536 -18.52 -4.53 8.54
N ASP A 537 -17.73 -4.85 7.51
CA ASP A 537 -17.82 -4.17 6.21
C ASP A 537 -19.05 -4.61 5.39
N ALA A 538 -19.76 -5.66 5.82
CA ALA A 538 -20.94 -6.13 5.09
C ALA A 538 -22.01 -5.03 5.00
N ASP A 539 -22.61 -4.89 3.81
CA ASP A 539 -23.54 -3.80 3.47
C ASP A 539 -24.70 -3.69 4.47
N ASP A 540 -25.22 -4.83 4.92
CA ASP A 540 -26.33 -4.89 5.87
C ASP A 540 -25.96 -4.34 7.26
N ILE A 541 -24.72 -4.52 7.68
CA ILE A 541 -24.17 -4.01 8.94
C ILE A 541 -23.94 -2.51 8.84
N GLN A 542 -23.37 -2.04 7.73
CA GLN A 542 -23.16 -0.62 7.47
C GLN A 542 -24.51 0.12 7.40
N VAL A 543 -25.52 -0.48 6.77
CA VAL A 543 -26.89 0.05 6.75
C VAL A 543 -27.49 0.10 8.16
N PHE A 544 -27.24 -0.93 8.98
CA PHE A 544 -27.72 -0.98 10.36
C PHE A 544 -27.05 0.07 11.26
N LEU A 545 -25.72 0.20 11.19
CA LEU A 545 -24.94 1.20 11.92
C LEU A 545 -25.38 2.62 11.56
N LYS A 546 -25.55 2.89 10.27
CA LYS A 546 -26.07 4.17 9.78
C LYS A 546 -27.47 4.47 10.28
N LYS A 547 -28.32 3.45 10.46
CA LYS A 547 -29.67 3.61 11.02
C LYS A 547 -29.64 3.92 12.52
N MET A 548 -28.59 3.52 13.23
CA MET A 548 -28.38 3.80 14.65
C MET A 548 -27.56 5.07 14.91
N ASP A 549 -27.27 5.86 13.88
CA ASP A 549 -26.36 7.01 13.94
C ASP A 549 -25.02 6.66 14.60
N CYS A 550 -24.52 5.45 14.33
CA CYS A 550 -23.27 4.93 14.85
C CYS A 550 -22.28 4.68 13.71
N GLN A 551 -21.00 4.87 14.00
CA GLN A 551 -19.89 4.46 13.13
C GLN A 551 -18.96 3.53 13.91
N ILE A 552 -18.28 2.62 13.22
CA ILE A 552 -17.25 1.81 13.86
C ILE A 552 -16.04 2.69 14.10
N SER A 553 -15.65 2.82 15.36
CA SER A 553 -14.43 3.52 15.76
C SER A 553 -13.21 2.63 15.54
N PHE A 554 -13.27 1.37 15.97
CA PHE A 554 -12.26 0.34 15.68
C PHE A 554 -12.79 -1.07 16.02
N ILE A 555 -12.20 -2.11 15.44
CA ILE A 555 -12.48 -3.51 15.82
C ILE A 555 -11.68 -3.85 17.07
N VAL A 556 -12.36 -4.36 18.11
CA VAL A 556 -11.74 -4.69 19.38
C VAL A 556 -10.69 -5.77 19.17
N PHE A 557 -9.47 -5.42 19.52
CA PHE A 557 -8.33 -6.31 19.47
C PHE A 557 -8.60 -7.58 20.30
N GLY A 558 -8.38 -8.78 19.76
CA GLY A 558 -8.84 -10.01 20.43
C GLY A 558 -10.06 -10.66 19.80
N HIS A 559 -10.89 -9.83 19.16
CA HIS A 559 -12.29 -10.16 18.96
C HIS A 559 -12.74 -9.64 17.59
N PRO A 560 -12.47 -10.37 16.49
CA PRO A 560 -12.86 -9.94 15.14
C PRO A 560 -14.37 -9.83 14.94
N LEU A 561 -15.14 -10.34 15.91
CA LEU A 561 -16.59 -10.25 15.99
C LEU A 561 -17.03 -9.20 17.03
N LEU A 562 -16.16 -8.29 17.47
CA LEU A 562 -16.49 -7.21 18.40
C LEU A 562 -15.87 -5.91 17.90
N ALA A 563 -16.66 -4.87 17.75
CA ALA A 563 -16.21 -3.54 17.36
C ALA A 563 -16.62 -2.52 18.42
N LEU A 564 -15.76 -1.53 18.69
CA LEU A 564 -16.18 -0.31 19.37
C LEU A 564 -16.91 0.56 18.34
N VAL A 565 -18.12 0.97 18.67
CA VAL A 565 -18.92 1.90 17.88
C VAL A 565 -19.07 3.21 18.64
N SER A 566 -19.03 4.32 17.93
CA SER A 566 -19.28 5.65 18.48
C SER A 566 -20.48 6.27 17.77
N ASN A 567 -21.30 7.03 18.49
CA ASN A 567 -22.32 7.85 17.86
C ASN A 567 -21.65 8.87 16.91
N ILE A 568 -22.27 9.13 15.76
CA ILE A 568 -21.75 10.01 14.71
C ILE A 568 -21.85 11.49 15.12
N GLU A 569 -22.86 11.85 15.91
CA GLU A 569 -23.09 13.22 16.40
C GLU A 569 -22.35 13.51 17.71
N ASP A 570 -22.12 12.49 18.54
CA ASP A 570 -21.48 12.60 19.86
C ASP A 570 -20.46 11.46 20.09
N ASP A 571 -19.19 11.73 19.80
CA ASP A 571 -18.10 10.75 19.91
C ASP A 571 -17.82 10.28 21.35
N SER A 572 -18.39 10.96 22.35
CA SER A 572 -18.36 10.56 23.75
C SER A 572 -19.30 9.39 24.05
N GLN A 573 -20.32 9.16 23.21
CA GLN A 573 -21.21 8.01 23.32
C GLN A 573 -20.65 6.82 22.57
N GLN A 574 -19.99 5.94 23.32
CA GLN A 574 -19.36 4.73 22.80
C GLN A 574 -20.07 3.48 23.30
N GLY A 575 -20.17 2.48 22.42
CA GLY A 575 -20.75 1.17 22.69
C GLY A 575 -19.94 0.06 22.01
N TYR A 576 -20.32 -1.19 22.23
CA TYR A 576 -19.71 -2.33 21.55
C TYR A 576 -20.72 -3.02 20.66
N LEU A 577 -20.37 -3.26 19.40
CA LEU A 577 -21.13 -4.08 18.46
C LEU A 577 -20.50 -5.46 18.37
N LYS A 578 -21.27 -6.51 18.70
CA LYS A 578 -20.80 -7.90 18.71
C LYS A 578 -21.56 -8.77 17.71
N PHE A 579 -20.83 -9.55 16.92
CA PHE A 579 -21.39 -10.63 16.11
C PHE A 579 -21.54 -11.91 16.93
N VAL A 580 -22.76 -12.44 16.99
CA VAL A 580 -23.07 -13.72 17.61
C VAL A 580 -23.65 -14.63 16.52
N LYS A 581 -23.05 -15.81 16.34
CA LYS A 581 -23.54 -16.79 15.37
C LYS A 581 -24.91 -17.30 15.81
N GLU A 582 -25.84 -17.39 14.87
CA GLU A 582 -27.20 -17.87 15.12
C GLU A 582 -27.17 -19.23 15.85
N GLY A 583 -27.91 -19.33 16.96
CA GLY A 583 -27.96 -20.51 17.82
C GLY A 583 -26.87 -20.61 18.91
N GLN A 584 -25.91 -19.68 18.97
CA GLN A 584 -24.96 -19.61 20.09
C GLN A 584 -25.49 -18.74 21.23
N LYS A 585 -25.25 -19.17 22.47
CA LYS A 585 -25.64 -18.43 23.67
C LYS A 585 -24.74 -17.19 23.78
N GLU A 586 -25.36 -16.02 23.82
CA GLU A 586 -24.65 -14.76 24.05
C GLU A 586 -23.98 -14.82 25.43
N ILE A 587 -22.65 -14.71 25.46
CA ILE A 587 -21.93 -14.40 26.70
C ILE A 587 -22.05 -12.89 26.86
N GLU A 588 -22.95 -12.45 27.74
CA GLU A 588 -23.07 -11.06 28.19
C GLU A 588 -21.75 -10.63 28.83
N ILE A 589 -21.04 -9.72 28.16
CA ILE A 589 -19.92 -8.99 28.76
C ILE A 589 -20.52 -7.67 29.23
N PHE A 590 -20.70 -7.51 30.54
CA PHE A 590 -21.20 -6.29 31.15
C PHE A 590 -20.33 -5.09 30.76
N ALA A 591 -20.90 -4.12 30.05
CA ALA A 591 -20.32 -2.78 29.87
C ALA A 591 -20.98 -1.78 30.83
N ILE A 592 -20.15 -0.84 31.29
CA ILE A 592 -20.42 0.22 32.27
C ILE A 592 -21.59 1.12 31.79
N PRO A 593 -22.51 1.55 32.69
CA PRO A 593 -23.80 2.11 32.31
C PRO A 593 -23.67 3.55 31.86
N HIS A 594 -24.12 3.91 30.64
CA HIS A 594 -24.65 5.24 30.26
C HIS A 594 -25.30 5.25 28.85
N TRP A 595 -25.97 4.17 28.43
CA TRP A 595 -26.84 4.17 27.24
C TRP A 595 -28.28 3.93 27.71
N ASN A 596 -29.16 4.89 27.47
CA ASN A 596 -30.60 4.81 27.70
C ASN A 596 -31.34 5.05 26.39
#